data_AF-A0AAD1A6K0-F1
#
_entry.id   AF-A0AAD1A6K0-F1
#
_cell.length_a   1.000
_cell.length_b   1.000
_cell.length_c   1.000
_cell.angle_alpha   90.00
_cell.angle_beta   90.00
_cell.angle_gamma   90.00
#
_symmetry.space_group_name_H-M   'P 1'
#
loop_
_entity.id
_entity.type
_entity.pdbx_description
1 polymer ?
#
loop_
_entity_poly.entity_id
_entity_poly.type
_entity_poly.pdbx_seq_one_letter_code
_entity_poly.pdbx_strand_id
1 'polypeptide(L)'
;MIDLVEAVKFFGGIAGLGTAGFTIYDRLLKSRPIISICAAESFGVGQAYLRIKNRSDFDVVLTAIETNSAARVIFHGDTRSIVENVVGIEQHRALAPGETVHLEITLPFEFRETLERGATALNFCVRWHRAAGPTWLQGWRLRVSIRGSDLHHMLVDASRRKVEAPA
;
A
#
# COMPACT_ATOMS: atom_id res chain seq x y z
N MET A 1 -13.88 -39.83 34.00
CA MET A 1 -14.93 -38.80 34.20
C MET A 1 -14.20 -37.49 34.21
N ILE A 2 -14.39 -36.63 33.21
CA ILE A 2 -13.71 -35.33 33.17
C ILE A 2 -14.25 -34.50 34.34
N ASP A 3 -13.35 -33.94 35.15
CA ASP A 3 -13.74 -33.04 36.25
C ASP A 3 -14.44 -31.81 35.66
N LEU A 4 -15.54 -31.36 36.28
CA LEU A 4 -16.26 -30.17 35.85
C LEU A 4 -15.33 -28.96 35.69
N VAL A 5 -14.33 -28.86 36.58
CA VAL A 5 -13.30 -27.81 36.53
C VAL A 5 -12.43 -27.91 35.27
N GLU A 6 -12.09 -29.13 34.86
CA GLU A 6 -11.28 -29.40 33.67
C GLU A 6 -12.06 -29.10 32.39
N ALA A 7 -13.34 -29.47 32.35
CA ALA A 7 -14.24 -29.13 31.25
C ALA A 7 -14.38 -27.59 31.09
N VAL A 8 -14.59 -26.86 32.19
CA VAL A 8 -14.70 -25.38 32.15
C VAL A 8 -13.43 -24.74 31.61
N LYS A 9 -12.25 -25.20 32.04
CA LYS A 9 -10.96 -24.70 31.53
C LYS A 9 -10.79 -24.99 30.04
N PHE A 10 -11.17 -26.19 29.60
CA PHE A 10 -11.06 -26.59 28.20
C PHE A 10 -11.93 -25.71 27.29
N PHE A 11 -13.21 -25.55 27.62
CA PHE A 11 -14.13 -24.70 26.85
C PHE A 11 -13.76 -23.22 26.93
N GLY A 12 -13.36 -22.74 28.11
CA GLY A 12 -12.85 -21.37 28.28
C GLY A 12 -11.61 -21.10 27.43
N GLY A 13 -10.70 -22.06 27.34
CA GLY A 13 -9.51 -21.99 26.48
C GLY A 13 -9.86 -21.91 25.00
N ILE A 14 -10.79 -22.75 24.52
CA ILE A 14 -11.25 -22.72 23.12
C ILE A 14 -11.93 -21.39 22.79
N ALA A 15 -12.82 -20.92 23.67
CA ALA A 15 -13.50 -19.64 23.48
C ALA A 15 -12.50 -18.46 23.44
N GLY A 16 -11.49 -18.50 24.30
CA GLY A 16 -10.40 -17.52 24.33
C GLY A 16 -9.59 -17.51 23.03
N LEU A 17 -9.19 -18.69 22.53
CA LEU A 17 -8.48 -18.83 21.26
C LEU A 17 -9.33 -18.37 20.07
N GLY A 18 -10.62 -18.71 20.05
CA GLY A 18 -11.54 -18.26 19.00
C GLY A 18 -11.68 -16.74 18.96
N THR A 19 -11.81 -16.12 20.13
CA THR A 19 -11.91 -14.65 20.24
C THR A 19 -10.61 -13.97 19.79
N ALA A 20 -9.46 -14.50 20.19
CA ALA A 20 -8.15 -14.01 19.75
C ALA A 20 -8.00 -14.14 18.22
N GLY A 21 -8.38 -15.29 17.65
CA GLY A 21 -8.35 -15.54 16.22
C GLY A 21 -9.26 -14.60 15.43
N PHE A 22 -10.49 -14.39 15.89
CA PHE A 22 -11.42 -13.43 15.29
C PHE A 22 -10.87 -12.01 15.32
N THR A 23 -10.27 -11.60 16.45
CA THR A 23 -9.67 -10.26 16.59
C THR A 23 -8.52 -10.06 15.61
N ILE A 24 -7.66 -11.06 15.43
CA ILE A 24 -6.56 -11.04 14.45
C ILE A 24 -7.10 -10.97 13.02
N TYR A 25 -8.09 -11.81 12.69
CA TYR A 25 -8.69 -11.86 11.35
C TYR A 25 -9.35 -10.53 10.96
N ASP A 26 -10.24 -10.02 11.82
CA ASP A 26 -10.93 -8.76 11.56
C ASP A 26 -9.90 -7.65 11.33
N ARG A 27 -8.93 -7.53 12.25
CA ARG A 27 -8.05 -6.37 12.30
C ARG A 27 -6.93 -6.39 11.27
N LEU A 28 -6.31 -7.55 11.03
CA LEU A 28 -5.10 -7.65 10.19
C LEU A 28 -5.41 -8.07 8.76
N LEU A 29 -6.49 -8.80 8.53
CA LEU A 29 -6.82 -9.37 7.22
C LEU A 29 -8.01 -8.67 6.57
N LYS A 30 -9.15 -8.53 7.27
CA LYS A 30 -10.37 -7.98 6.67
C LYS A 30 -10.22 -6.51 6.26
N SER A 31 -9.57 -5.69 7.09
CA SER A 31 -9.42 -4.26 6.80
C SER A 31 -8.20 -3.86 6.00
N ARG A 32 -7.45 -4.84 5.48
CA ARG A 32 -6.18 -4.57 4.82
C ARG A 32 -6.41 -3.93 3.44
N PRO A 33 -5.90 -2.71 3.19
CA PRO A 33 -5.94 -2.13 1.85
C PRO A 33 -5.12 -2.99 0.87
N ILE A 34 -5.44 -2.92 -0.41
CA ILE A 34 -4.58 -3.48 -1.47
C ILE A 34 -3.64 -2.39 -1.95
N ILE A 35 -2.41 -2.79 -2.23
CA ILE A 35 -1.44 -2.01 -2.96
C ILE A 35 -1.07 -2.72 -4.26
N SER A 36 -0.95 -1.96 -5.34
CA SER A 36 -0.49 -2.46 -6.64
C SER A 36 0.22 -1.36 -7.41
N ILE A 37 1.14 -1.73 -8.28
CA ILE A 37 1.78 -0.79 -9.21
C ILE A 37 1.02 -0.87 -10.53
N CYS A 38 0.69 0.27 -11.11
CA CYS A 38 0.11 0.38 -12.44
C CYS A 38 0.91 1.37 -13.29
N ALA A 39 0.70 1.31 -14.59
CA ALA A 39 1.26 2.26 -15.54
C ALA A 39 0.12 2.82 -16.39
N ALA A 40 0.21 4.11 -16.69
CA ALA A 40 -0.68 4.81 -17.61
C ALA A 40 0.14 5.72 -18.52
N GLU A 41 -0.44 6.13 -19.63
CA GLU A 41 0.13 7.11 -20.55
C GLU A 41 -0.18 8.53 -20.06
N SER A 42 0.84 9.38 -20.14
CA SER A 42 0.75 10.80 -19.85
C SER A 42 1.65 11.54 -20.84
N PHE A 43 1.06 12.36 -21.70
CA PHE A 43 1.77 13.17 -22.71
C PHE A 43 2.73 12.37 -23.62
N GLY A 44 2.30 11.20 -24.08
CA GLY A 44 3.07 10.30 -24.95
C GLY A 44 4.07 9.41 -24.22
N VAL A 45 4.16 9.52 -22.89
CA VAL A 45 5.15 8.81 -22.07
C VAL A 45 4.43 7.91 -21.06
N GLY A 46 4.94 6.69 -20.87
CA GLY A 46 4.47 5.81 -19.82
C GLY A 46 4.88 6.35 -18.44
N GLN A 47 3.91 6.50 -17.54
CA GLN A 47 4.08 6.97 -16.17
C GLN A 47 3.63 5.89 -15.19
N ALA A 48 4.41 5.68 -14.13
CA ALA A 48 4.13 4.71 -13.09
C ALA A 48 3.27 5.33 -11.98
N TYR A 49 2.34 4.55 -11.45
CA TYR A 49 1.48 4.94 -10.34
C TYR A 49 1.43 3.84 -9.28
N LEU A 50 1.41 4.24 -8.01
CA LEU A 50 1.11 3.38 -6.88
C LEU A 50 -0.39 3.48 -6.60
N ARG A 51 -1.11 2.40 -6.88
CA ARG A 51 -2.54 2.29 -6.59
C ARG A 51 -2.74 1.70 -5.21
N ILE A 52 -3.47 2.40 -4.36
CA ILE A 52 -3.88 1.93 -3.04
C ILE A 52 -5.40 1.94 -2.97
N LYS A 53 -6.02 0.78 -2.74
CA LYS A 53 -7.47 0.64 -2.63
C LYS A 53 -7.87 0.20 -1.23
N ASN A 54 -8.70 0.99 -0.57
CA ASN A 54 -9.37 0.58 0.65
C ASN A 54 -10.51 -0.39 0.29
N ARG A 55 -10.36 -1.67 0.65
CA ARG A 55 -11.40 -2.70 0.47
C ARG A 55 -12.30 -2.86 1.70
N SER A 56 -11.98 -2.16 2.78
CA SER A 56 -12.64 -2.37 4.05
C SER A 56 -13.92 -1.54 4.17
N ASP A 57 -14.75 -1.92 5.13
CA ASP A 57 -15.97 -1.19 5.49
C ASP A 57 -15.68 0.05 6.37
N PHE A 58 -14.40 0.38 6.59
CA PHE A 58 -13.96 1.44 7.50
C PHE A 58 -12.99 2.40 6.80
N ASP A 59 -12.91 3.63 7.29
CA ASP A 59 -11.85 4.55 6.88
C ASP A 59 -10.48 4.01 7.31
N VAL A 60 -9.50 4.13 6.41
CA VAL A 60 -8.10 3.79 6.70
C VAL A 60 -7.23 5.03 6.51
N VAL A 61 -6.25 5.21 7.38
CA VAL A 61 -5.27 6.30 7.27
C VAL A 61 -3.96 5.70 6.81
N LEU A 62 -3.46 6.18 5.67
CA LEU A 62 -2.10 5.97 5.22
C LEU A 62 -1.21 6.93 5.99
N THR A 63 -0.16 6.44 6.64
CA THR A 63 0.70 7.27 7.50
C THR A 63 2.06 7.52 6.90
N ALA A 64 2.60 6.60 6.12
CA ALA A 64 3.90 6.74 5.49
C ALA A 64 4.04 5.84 4.26
N ILE A 65 4.85 6.27 3.31
CA ILE A 65 5.27 5.49 2.15
C ILE A 65 6.79 5.51 2.12
N GLU A 66 7.39 4.33 2.26
CA GLU A 66 8.84 4.12 2.20
C GLU A 66 9.19 3.46 0.86
N THR A 67 10.30 3.86 0.28
CA THR A 67 10.88 3.21 -0.91
C THR A 67 12.37 2.96 -0.72
N ASN A 68 12.86 1.86 -1.29
CA ASN A 68 14.26 1.46 -1.23
C ASN A 68 15.13 2.09 -2.33
N SER A 69 14.53 2.89 -3.21
CA SER A 69 15.16 3.38 -4.45
C SER A 69 15.10 4.90 -4.51
N ALA A 70 15.81 5.50 -5.47
CA ALA A 70 15.74 6.94 -5.72
C ALA A 70 14.37 7.41 -6.28
N ALA A 71 13.41 6.50 -6.47
CA ALA A 71 12.04 6.83 -6.84
C ALA A 71 11.40 7.72 -5.77
N ARG A 72 10.56 8.66 -6.21
CA ARG A 72 9.75 9.53 -5.34
C ARG A 72 8.27 9.27 -5.59
N VAL A 73 7.43 9.42 -4.58
CA VAL A 73 5.98 9.20 -4.68
C VAL A 73 5.26 10.51 -4.42
N ILE A 74 4.62 11.08 -5.44
CA ILE A 74 3.92 12.36 -5.34
C ILE A 74 2.43 12.11 -5.08
N PHE A 75 1.90 12.76 -4.06
CA PHE A 75 0.47 12.83 -3.80
C PHE A 75 -0.13 13.97 -4.63
N HIS A 76 -0.97 13.65 -5.61
CA HIS A 76 -1.79 14.66 -6.27
C HIS A 76 -2.91 15.10 -5.32
N GLY A 77 -2.91 16.38 -4.93
CA GLY A 77 -3.98 16.95 -4.10
C GLY A 77 -3.59 18.10 -3.16
N ASP A 78 -2.29 18.36 -2.93
CA ASP A 78 -1.88 19.48 -2.08
C ASP A 78 -0.50 20.03 -2.50
N THR A 79 -0.40 21.33 -2.78
CA THR A 79 0.84 22.00 -3.20
C THR A 79 1.94 21.88 -2.13
N ARG A 80 1.58 21.62 -0.86
CA ARG A 80 2.53 21.31 0.22
C ARG A 80 3.26 19.96 0.05
N SER A 81 2.64 18.98 -0.60
CA SER A 81 3.19 17.62 -0.74
C SER A 81 4.43 17.53 -1.63
N ILE A 82 4.69 18.53 -2.48
CA ILE A 82 5.83 18.59 -3.41
C ILE A 82 7.13 18.93 -2.66
N VAL A 83 7.05 19.73 -1.59
CA VAL A 83 8.23 20.17 -0.80
C VAL A 83 8.66 19.10 0.22
N GLU A 84 7.73 18.26 0.67
CA GLU A 84 7.91 17.34 1.80
C GLU A 84 8.46 15.95 1.41
N ASN A 85 8.51 15.64 0.11
CA ASN A 85 8.89 14.34 -0.45
C ASN A 85 10.40 14.01 -0.37
N VAL A 86 11.22 14.90 0.19
CA VAL A 86 12.69 14.74 0.28
C VAL A 86 13.13 14.14 1.63
N VAL A 87 12.28 14.14 2.67
CA VAL A 87 12.71 13.86 4.06
C VAL A 87 11.98 12.69 4.74
N GLY A 88 11.09 11.97 4.07
CA GLY A 88 10.45 10.79 4.67
C GLY A 88 9.54 11.10 5.86
N ILE A 89 8.85 12.25 5.82
CA ILE A 89 7.89 12.65 6.86
C ILE A 89 6.47 12.20 6.47
N GLU A 90 5.75 11.76 7.50
CA GLU A 90 4.42 11.13 7.50
C GLU A 90 3.36 11.95 6.76
N GLN A 91 3.03 11.56 5.54
CA GLN A 91 1.84 12.08 4.86
C GLN A 91 0.64 11.24 5.25
N HIS A 92 -0.17 11.82 6.14
CA HIS A 92 -1.42 11.25 6.62
C HIS A 92 -2.52 11.47 5.59
N ARG A 93 -2.92 10.42 4.85
CA ARG A 93 -4.09 10.46 3.96
C ARG A 93 -5.14 9.46 4.42
N ALA A 94 -6.33 9.95 4.75
CA ALA A 94 -7.49 9.09 4.96
C ALA A 94 -8.04 8.58 3.62
N LEU A 95 -8.48 7.33 3.58
CA LEU A 95 -9.17 6.69 2.48
C LEU A 95 -10.50 6.12 2.98
N ALA A 96 -11.60 6.56 2.39
CA ALA A 96 -12.93 6.08 2.70
C ALA A 96 -13.13 4.62 2.25
N PRO A 97 -14.17 3.90 2.75
CA PRO A 97 -14.53 2.57 2.27
C PRO A 97 -14.69 2.53 0.75
N GLY A 98 -14.00 1.59 0.10
CA GLY A 98 -14.04 1.44 -1.36
C GLY A 98 -13.18 2.45 -2.14
N GLU A 99 -12.68 3.51 -1.49
CA GLU A 99 -11.86 4.54 -2.15
C GLU A 99 -10.58 3.94 -2.72
N THR A 100 -10.20 4.43 -3.91
CA THR A 100 -8.93 4.11 -4.55
C THR A 100 -8.17 5.41 -4.76
N VAL A 101 -6.92 5.45 -4.30
CA VAL A 101 -5.99 6.53 -4.61
C VAL A 101 -4.92 6.03 -5.57
N HIS A 102 -4.52 6.91 -6.48
CA HIS A 102 -3.37 6.72 -7.35
C HIS A 102 -2.33 7.79 -7.01
N LEU A 103 -1.12 7.33 -6.67
CA LEU A 103 0.00 8.20 -6.34
C LEU A 103 1.02 8.10 -7.46
N GLU A 104 1.46 9.24 -7.98
CA GLU A 104 2.41 9.24 -9.08
C GLU A 104 3.79 8.83 -8.58
N ILE A 105 4.47 7.94 -9.30
CA ILE A 105 5.84 7.54 -9.01
C ILE A 105 6.77 8.28 -9.96
N THR A 106 7.48 9.29 -9.44
CA THR A 106 8.52 10.00 -10.18
C THR A 106 9.83 9.24 -10.10
N LEU A 107 10.34 8.83 -11.26
CA LEU A 107 11.63 8.17 -11.39
C LEU A 107 12.67 9.17 -11.88
N PRO A 108 13.83 9.29 -11.20
CA PRO A 108 14.95 10.06 -11.73
C PRO A 108 15.34 9.56 -13.12
N PHE A 109 15.83 10.47 -13.97
CA PHE A 109 16.24 10.13 -15.34
C PHE A 109 17.28 8.99 -15.36
N GLU A 110 18.31 9.12 -14.53
CA GLU A 110 19.37 8.10 -14.34
C GLU A 110 18.81 6.72 -13.96
N PHE A 111 17.71 6.71 -13.21
CA PHE A 111 17.06 5.48 -12.78
C PHE A 111 16.28 4.83 -13.92
N ARG A 112 15.73 5.62 -14.87
CA ARG A 112 15.01 5.05 -16.02
C ARG A 112 15.94 4.23 -16.92
N GLU A 113 17.19 4.64 -17.10
CA GLU A 113 18.17 3.90 -17.89
C GLU A 113 18.58 2.56 -17.24
N THR A 114 18.56 2.48 -15.90
CA THR A 114 18.90 1.23 -15.19
C THR A 114 17.74 0.23 -15.17
N LEU A 115 16.50 0.68 -15.36
CA LEU A 115 15.32 -0.20 -15.45
C LEU A 115 15.46 -1.22 -16.59
N GLU A 116 15.91 -0.78 -17.77
CA GLU A 116 16.07 -1.62 -18.96
C GLU A 116 17.02 -2.80 -18.72
N ARG A 117 18.04 -2.59 -17.88
CA ARG A 117 19.05 -3.59 -17.57
C ARG A 117 18.59 -4.59 -16.50
N GLY A 118 17.40 -4.40 -15.92
CA GLY A 118 16.82 -5.28 -14.90
C GLY A 118 17.61 -5.32 -13.58
N ALA A 119 18.60 -4.43 -13.41
CA ALA A 119 19.55 -4.47 -12.30
C ALA A 119 18.98 -3.95 -10.97
N THR A 120 17.73 -3.48 -10.96
CA THR A 120 17.14 -2.83 -9.79
C THR A 120 15.69 -3.25 -9.60
N ALA A 121 15.27 -3.46 -8.35
CA ALA A 121 13.87 -3.68 -7.98
C ALA A 121 13.36 -2.47 -7.19
N LEU A 122 12.20 -1.96 -7.58
CA LEU A 122 11.50 -0.93 -6.81
C LEU A 122 10.63 -1.62 -5.78
N ASN A 123 10.87 -1.29 -4.51
CA ASN A 123 10.07 -1.74 -3.40
C ASN A 123 9.36 -0.54 -2.78
N PHE A 124 8.07 -0.69 -2.55
CA PHE A 124 7.26 0.27 -1.81
C PHE A 124 6.70 -0.40 -0.57
N CYS A 125 6.77 0.31 0.55
CA CYS A 125 6.25 -0.12 1.83
C CYS A 125 5.32 0.97 2.40
N VAL A 126 4.03 0.68 2.49
CA VAL A 126 3.02 1.62 2.97
C VAL A 126 2.58 1.24 4.38
N ARG A 127 2.69 2.20 5.30
CA ARG A 127 2.18 2.09 6.67
C ARG A 127 0.76 2.65 6.72
N TRP A 128 -0.11 2.00 7.49
CA TRP A 128 -1.51 2.39 7.61
C TRP A 128 -2.10 1.96 8.97
N HIS A 129 -3.22 2.56 9.35
CA HIS A 129 -4.09 2.07 10.44
C HIS A 129 -5.56 2.36 10.12
N ARG A 130 -6.48 1.77 10.90
CA ARG A 130 -7.91 2.14 10.83
C ARG A 130 -8.11 3.52 11.46
N ALA A 131 -8.94 4.38 10.88
CA ALA A 131 -9.19 5.73 11.41
C ALA A 131 -9.89 5.69 12.77
N ALA A 132 -10.91 4.84 12.93
CA ALA A 132 -11.66 4.68 14.17
C ALA A 132 -10.97 3.78 15.23
N GLY A 133 -9.67 3.51 15.06
CA GLY A 133 -8.88 2.69 15.98
C GLY A 133 -7.83 3.49 16.75
N PRO A 134 -7.26 2.93 17.83
CA PRO A 134 -6.11 3.53 18.48
C PRO A 134 -4.96 3.70 17.49
N THR A 135 -4.43 4.91 17.37
CA THR A 135 -3.36 5.29 16.42
C THR A 135 -2.06 4.51 16.64
N TRP A 136 -1.81 4.05 17.87
CA TRP A 136 -0.67 3.19 18.20
C TRP A 136 -0.80 1.78 17.62
N LEU A 137 -2.02 1.33 17.26
CA LEU A 137 -2.17 0.03 16.62
C LEU A 137 -2.19 0.15 15.10
N GLN A 138 -0.99 0.08 14.53
CA GLN A 138 -0.77 0.04 13.09
C GLN A 138 -1.19 -1.30 12.48
N GLY A 139 -1.74 -1.22 11.28
CA GLY A 139 -1.96 -2.40 10.43
C GLY A 139 -0.63 -2.97 9.94
N TRP A 140 -0.67 -4.19 9.42
CA TRP A 140 0.50 -4.78 8.77
C TRP A 140 0.91 -3.99 7.54
N ARG A 141 2.22 -3.72 7.42
CA ARG A 141 2.79 -2.97 6.30
C ARG A 141 2.39 -3.59 4.97
N LEU A 142 1.90 -2.75 4.05
CA LEU A 142 1.63 -3.16 2.69
C LEU A 142 2.93 -3.08 1.91
N ARG A 143 3.29 -4.15 1.20
CA ARG A 143 4.52 -4.19 0.41
C ARG A 143 4.18 -4.56 -1.02
N VAL A 144 4.75 -3.82 -1.96
CA VAL A 144 4.74 -4.19 -3.38
C VAL A 144 6.15 -4.02 -3.93
N SER A 145 6.54 -4.95 -4.79
CA SER A 145 7.83 -4.95 -5.46
C SER A 145 7.63 -5.16 -6.94
N ILE A 146 8.40 -4.46 -7.76
CA ILE A 146 8.48 -4.71 -9.20
C ILE A 146 9.94 -4.68 -9.64
N ARG A 147 10.31 -5.61 -10.51
CA ARG A 147 11.63 -5.60 -11.15
C ARG A 147 11.69 -4.46 -12.17
N GLY A 148 12.87 -3.88 -12.33
CA GLY A 148 13.07 -2.76 -13.24
C GLY A 148 12.70 -3.10 -14.68
N SER A 149 13.02 -4.31 -15.14
CA SER A 149 12.65 -4.81 -16.47
C SER A 149 11.13 -4.87 -16.66
N ASP A 150 10.41 -5.39 -15.66
CA ASP A 150 8.96 -5.54 -15.73
C ASP A 150 8.28 -4.17 -15.69
N LEU A 151 8.80 -3.25 -14.88
CA LEU A 151 8.34 -1.87 -14.85
C LEU A 151 8.57 -1.17 -16.20
N HIS A 152 9.75 -1.35 -16.79
CA HIS A 152 10.05 -0.79 -18.11
C HIS A 152 9.05 -1.30 -19.17
N HIS A 153 8.80 -2.61 -19.22
CA HIS A 153 7.79 -3.19 -20.11
C HIS A 153 6.40 -2.61 -19.86
N MET A 154 5.99 -2.48 -18.60
CA MET A 154 4.69 -1.86 -18.25
C MET A 154 4.58 -0.42 -18.74
N LEU A 155 5.64 0.39 -18.64
CA LEU A 155 5.63 1.78 -19.09
C LEU A 155 5.57 1.89 -20.61
N VAL A 156 6.33 1.07 -21.33
CA VAL A 156 6.30 1.00 -22.80
C VAL A 156 4.95 0.51 -23.30
N ASP A 157 4.36 -0.49 -22.65
CA ASP A 157 3.05 -0.99 -23.03
C ASP A 157 1.93 0.03 -22.75
N ALA A 158 2.01 0.75 -21.64
CA ALA A 158 1.05 1.80 -21.30
C ALA A 158 1.06 2.92 -22.35
N SER A 159 2.24 3.39 -22.77
CA SER A 159 2.37 4.43 -23.80
C SER A 159 1.85 3.96 -25.16
N ARG A 160 2.14 2.71 -25.55
CA ARG A 160 1.64 2.12 -26.81
C ARG A 160 0.13 1.99 -26.84
N ARG A 161 -0.46 1.59 -25.72
CA ARG A 161 -1.92 1.38 -25.61
C ARG A 161 -2.70 2.66 -25.33
N LYS A 162 -2.02 3.79 -25.08
CA LYS A 162 -2.64 5.06 -24.66
C LYS A 162 -3.59 4.87 -23.48
N VAL A 163 -3.14 4.12 -22.47
CA VAL A 163 -3.93 3.90 -21.26
C VAL A 163 -4.08 5.22 -20.55
N GLU A 164 -5.29 5.76 -20.43
CA GLU A 164 -5.48 7.05 -19.78
C GLU A 164 -4.98 7.05 -18.32
N ALA A 165 -4.36 8.15 -17.91
CA ALA A 165 -3.99 8.36 -16.52
C ALA A 165 -5.23 8.27 -15.63
N PRO A 166 -5.13 7.61 -14.46
CA PRO A 166 -6.23 7.59 -13.52
C PRO A 166 -6.58 9.01 -13.08
N ALA A 167 -7.86 9.36 -13.18
CA ALA A 167 -8.41 10.63 -12.70
C ALA A 167 -8.28 10.80 -11.18
#